data_AF-A0A455UB35-F1
#
_entry.id   AF-A0A455UB35-F1
#
_cell.length_a   1.000
_cell.length_b   1.000
_cell.length_c   1.000
_cell.angle_alpha   90.00
_cell.angle_beta   90.00
_cell.angle_gamma   90.00
#
_symmetry.space_group_name_H-M   'P 1'
#
loop_
_entity.id
_entity.type
_entity.pdbx_description
1 polymer ?
#
loop_
_entity_poly.entity_id
_entity_poly.type
_entity_poly.pdbx_seq_one_letter_code
_entity_poly.pdbx_strand_id
1 'polypeptide(L)'
;MVRLDKKATRLYVLDTNVLIHDPAALYHFDEHDVVIPMTVLEELDKHKNGVREIARTARQISRTLSDLTSQVTFDEIQRGIPIPRISGETGRLHFLCYNDLKLFDALDDSPDNRILAETCRLREERPDASVIPNHQRY
;
A
#
# COMPACT_ATOMS: atom_id res chain seq x y z
N MET A 1 5.80 -28.72 -5.65
CA MET A 1 5.79 -27.93 -6.89
C MET A 1 4.50 -27.12 -6.89
N VAL A 2 4.52 -25.92 -6.30
CA VAL A 2 3.33 -25.06 -6.22
C VAL A 2 3.14 -24.43 -7.59
N ARG A 3 2.03 -24.79 -8.26
CA ARG A 3 1.61 -24.13 -9.50
C ARG A 3 1.14 -22.74 -9.12
N LEU A 4 1.94 -21.71 -9.44
CA LEU A 4 1.48 -20.33 -9.47
C LEU A 4 0.65 -20.19 -10.75
N ASP A 5 -0.65 -20.43 -10.62
CA ASP A 5 -1.61 -20.23 -11.71
C ASP A 5 -1.51 -18.79 -12.22
N LYS A 6 -1.35 -18.68 -13.54
CA LYS A 6 -0.96 -17.50 -14.31
C LYS A 6 -2.08 -16.45 -14.45
N LYS A 7 -2.99 -16.36 -13.46
CA LYS A 7 -4.23 -15.57 -13.51
C LYS A 7 -4.69 -14.95 -12.18
N ALA A 8 -3.93 -15.11 -11.10
CA ALA A 8 -4.29 -14.47 -9.83
C ALA A 8 -3.86 -13.01 -9.87
N THR A 9 -4.82 -12.08 -9.86
CA THR A 9 -4.57 -10.66 -9.56
C THR A 9 -3.77 -10.59 -8.27
N ARG A 10 -2.52 -10.16 -8.38
CA ARG A 10 -1.63 -10.03 -7.23
C ARG A 10 -2.00 -8.78 -6.48
N LEU A 11 -1.78 -8.82 -5.18
CA LEU A 11 -2.07 -7.70 -4.32
C LEU A 11 -0.77 -7.31 -3.61
N TYR A 12 -0.28 -6.11 -3.92
CA TYR A 12 0.99 -5.59 -3.42
C TYR A 12 0.76 -4.64 -2.26
N VAL A 13 1.38 -4.91 -1.13
CA VAL A 13 1.36 -3.98 0.00
C VAL A 13 2.58 -3.07 -0.13
N LEU A 14 2.33 -1.77 -0.32
CA LEU A 14 3.37 -0.75 -0.42
C LEU A 14 3.81 -0.26 0.95
N ASP A 15 5.10 -0.01 1.06
CA ASP A 15 5.77 0.56 2.23
C ASP A 15 6.25 1.99 1.92
N THR A 16 6.41 2.80 2.97
CA THR A 16 6.93 4.16 2.91
C THR A 16 8.29 4.21 2.26
N ASN A 17 9.17 3.25 2.57
CA ASN A 17 10.51 3.19 1.99
C ASN A 17 10.46 3.02 0.46
N VAL A 18 9.57 2.16 -0.03
CA VAL A 18 9.39 1.94 -1.47
C VAL A 18 8.93 3.24 -2.13
N LEU A 19 7.95 3.93 -1.55
CA LEU A 19 7.44 5.19 -2.07
C LEU A 19 8.50 6.31 -2.03
N ILE A 20 9.31 6.40 -0.96
CA ILE A 20 10.38 7.40 -0.84
C ILE A 20 11.49 7.16 -1.86
N HIS A 21 11.86 5.90 -2.12
CA HIS A 21 12.85 5.56 -3.13
C HIS A 21 12.31 5.71 -4.55
N ASP A 22 11.04 5.36 -4.77
CA ASP A 22 10.35 5.46 -6.05
C ASP A 22 8.93 6.02 -5.89
N PRO A 23 8.75 7.34 -6.09
CA PRO A 23 7.44 8.00 -5.99
C PRO A 23 6.45 7.54 -7.06
N ALA A 24 6.94 6.93 -8.14
CA ALA A 24 6.12 6.40 -9.21
C ALA A 24 5.76 4.93 -8.99
N ALA A 25 6.22 4.30 -7.89
CA ALA A 25 5.99 2.89 -7.61
C ALA A 25 4.50 2.51 -7.71
N LEU A 26 3.58 3.38 -7.26
CA LEU A 26 2.14 3.17 -7.36
C LEU A 26 1.67 2.83 -8.80
N TYR A 27 2.33 3.39 -9.82
CA TYR A 27 1.98 3.20 -11.23
C TYR A 27 2.69 2.01 -11.89
N HIS A 28 3.63 1.35 -11.20
CA HIS A 28 4.42 0.25 -11.73
C HIS A 28 3.75 -1.12 -11.60
N PHE A 29 2.61 -1.21 -10.90
CA PHE A 29 1.93 -2.49 -10.62
C PHE A 29 0.91 -2.92 -11.70
N ASP A 30 0.85 -2.24 -12.83
CA ASP A 30 0.07 -2.62 -14.02
C ASP A 30 -1.38 -3.07 -13.73
N GLU A 31 -1.70 -4.35 -13.97
CA GLU A 31 -3.02 -4.98 -13.77
C GLU A 31 -3.27 -5.44 -12.34
N HIS A 32 -2.36 -5.15 -11.41
CA HIS A 32 -2.39 -5.65 -10.04
C HIS A 32 -2.89 -4.61 -9.05
N ASP A 33 -3.57 -5.11 -8.01
CA ASP A 33 -4.07 -4.26 -6.95
C ASP A 33 -2.93 -3.85 -6.01
N VAL A 34 -2.97 -2.60 -5.58
CA VAL A 34 -2.00 -2.01 -4.68
C VAL A 34 -2.69 -1.64 -3.39
N VAL A 35 -2.04 -1.88 -2.26
CA VAL A 35 -2.59 -1.56 -0.96
C VAL A 35 -1.60 -0.72 -0.18
N ILE A 36 -2.10 0.38 0.38
CA ILE A 36 -1.34 1.29 1.23
C ILE A 36 -1.89 1.19 2.65
N PRO A 37 -1.10 0.66 3.60
CA PRO A 37 -1.36 0.78 5.03
C PRO A 37 -1.58 2.22 5.46
N MET A 38 -2.53 2.48 6.37
CA MET A 38 -2.65 3.82 6.99
C MET A 38 -1.36 4.21 7.72
N THR A 39 -0.63 3.23 8.28
CA THR A 39 0.69 3.42 8.90
C THR A 39 1.68 4.11 7.93
N VAL A 40 1.65 3.77 6.63
CA VAL A 40 2.52 4.38 5.62
C VAL A 40 2.19 5.85 5.39
N LEU A 41 0.91 6.22 5.46
CA LEU A 41 0.50 7.64 5.37
C LEU A 41 1.02 8.45 6.57
N GLU A 42 0.99 7.87 7.77
CA GLU A 42 1.52 8.49 8.99
C GLU A 42 3.04 8.70 8.90
N GLU A 43 3.77 7.70 8.39
CA GLU A 43 5.22 7.81 8.19
C GLU A 43 5.58 8.84 7.12
N LEU A 44 4.87 8.85 5.99
CA LEU A 44 5.03 9.87 4.96
C LEU A 44 4.83 11.27 5.55
N ASP A 45 3.89 11.46 6.49
CA ASP A 45 3.69 12.74 7.17
C ASP A 45 4.88 13.13 8.05
N LYS A 46 5.43 12.17 8.84
CA LYS A 46 6.66 12.37 9.63
C LYS A 46 7.84 12.78 8.74
N HIS A 47 7.98 12.14 7.58
CA HIS A 47 9.07 12.43 6.64
C HIS A 47 9.00 13.81 6.00
N LYS A 48 7.85 14.51 6.01
CA LYS A 48 7.74 15.90 5.49
C LYS A 48 8.62 16.89 6.24
N ASN A 49 9.03 16.59 7.48
CA ASN A 49 9.90 17.43 8.31
C ASN A 49 11.36 16.96 8.34
N GLY A 50 11.69 15.90 7.59
CA GLY A 50 13.04 15.34 7.53
C GLY A 50 14.01 16.10 6.61
N VAL A 51 15.04 15.40 6.14
CA VAL A 51 16.04 15.92 5.21
C VAL A 51 15.36 16.46 3.95
N ARG A 52 15.86 17.60 3.44
CA ARG A 52 15.21 18.40 2.39
C ARG A 52 14.79 17.59 1.15
N GLU A 53 15.59 16.59 0.75
CA GLU A 53 15.30 15.72 -0.37
C GLU A 53 14.16 14.74 -0.07
N ILE A 54 14.27 13.96 1.02
CA ILE A 54 13.23 13.02 1.47
C ILE A 54 11.91 13.76 1.73
N ALA A 55 11.97 14.92 2.37
CA ALA A 55 10.82 15.75 2.67
C ALA A 55 10.15 16.33 1.41
N ARG A 56 10.89 16.54 0.31
CA ARG A 56 10.32 16.93 -0.98
C ARG A 56 9.54 15.78 -1.59
N THR A 57 10.15 14.59 -1.59
CA THR A 57 9.58 13.35 -2.11
C THR A 57 8.32 12.97 -1.34
N ALA A 58 8.38 12.94 0.00
CA ALA A 58 7.23 12.63 0.86
C ALA A 58 6.04 13.58 0.61
N ARG A 59 6.30 14.89 0.45
CA ARG A 59 5.26 15.86 0.10
C ARG A 59 4.68 15.62 -1.30
N GLN A 60 5.50 15.19 -2.26
CA GLN A 60 5.03 14.86 -3.60
C GLN A 60 4.11 13.63 -3.56
N ILE A 61 4.53 12.55 -2.91
CA ILE A 61 3.74 11.31 -2.77
C ILE A 61 2.42 11.62 -2.05
N SER A 62 2.47 12.35 -0.93
CA SER A 62 1.28 12.72 -0.17
C SER A 62 0.29 13.55 -0.99
N ARG A 63 0.77 14.44 -1.87
CA ARG A 63 -0.10 15.16 -2.81
C ARG A 63 -0.70 14.22 -3.85
N THR A 64 0.10 13.35 -4.46
CA THR A 64 -0.40 12.36 -5.43
C THR A 64 -1.49 11.47 -4.85
N LEU A 65 -1.29 10.95 -3.63
CA LEU A 65 -2.29 10.16 -2.92
C LEU A 65 -3.54 10.99 -2.59
N SER A 66 -3.35 12.23 -2.12
CA SER A 66 -4.45 13.15 -1.87
C SER A 66 -5.25 13.43 -3.15
N ASP A 67 -4.59 13.70 -4.28
CA ASP A 67 -5.23 13.98 -5.56
C ASP A 67 -6.03 12.76 -6.04
N LEU A 68 -5.45 11.55 -5.93
CA LEU A 68 -6.13 10.29 -6.25
C LEU A 68 -7.35 10.03 -5.38
N THR A 69 -7.33 10.44 -4.11
CA THR A 69 -8.48 10.29 -3.18
C THR A 69 -9.46 11.47 -3.22
N SER A 70 -9.06 12.62 -3.76
CA SER A 70 -9.81 13.88 -3.64
C SER A 70 -11.16 13.88 -4.34
N GLN A 71 -11.31 13.06 -5.38
CA GLN A 71 -12.53 12.94 -6.17
C GLN A 71 -13.29 11.64 -5.89
N VAL A 72 -12.93 10.95 -4.80
CA VAL A 72 -13.34 9.57 -4.55
C VAL A 72 -14.11 9.51 -3.24
N THR A 73 -15.29 8.89 -3.28
CA THR A 73 -16.14 8.74 -2.09
C THR A 73 -15.60 7.66 -1.16
N PHE A 74 -16.01 7.69 0.11
CA PHE A 74 -15.59 6.68 1.09
C PHE A 74 -15.93 5.24 0.66
N ASP A 75 -17.09 5.04 0.02
CA ASP A 75 -17.50 3.75 -0.56
C ASP A 75 -16.56 3.29 -1.67
N GLU A 76 -16.07 4.21 -2.51
CA GLU A 76 -15.11 3.91 -3.57
C GLU A 76 -13.71 3.63 -3.01
N ILE A 77 -13.30 4.34 -1.95
CA ILE A 77 -12.07 4.05 -1.21
C ILE A 77 -12.11 2.63 -0.65
N GLN A 78 -13.25 2.21 -0.08
CA GLN A 78 -13.43 0.84 0.42
C GLN A 78 -13.40 -0.21 -0.71
N ARG A 79 -13.97 0.10 -1.88
CA ARG A 79 -13.96 -0.79 -3.06
C ARG A 79 -12.66 -0.75 -3.86
N GLY A 80 -11.74 0.14 -3.51
CA GLY A 80 -10.50 0.39 -4.23
C GLY A 80 -10.66 1.44 -5.34
N ILE A 81 -9.71 2.37 -5.37
CA ILE A 81 -9.63 3.48 -6.31
C ILE A 81 -8.92 2.99 -7.58
N PRO A 82 -9.48 3.15 -8.79
CA PRO A 82 -8.78 2.78 -10.02
C PRO A 82 -7.51 3.62 -10.18
N ILE A 83 -6.36 2.95 -10.38
CA ILE A 83 -5.09 3.63 -10.64
C ILE A 83 -5.09 4.10 -12.10
N PRO A 84 -4.97 5.40 -12.38
CA PRO A 84 -5.06 5.90 -13.75
C PRO A 84 -3.88 5.42 -14.60
N ARG A 85 -4.19 4.88 -15.79
CA ARG A 85 -3.21 4.32 -16.73
C ARG A 85 -3.51 4.76 -18.16
N ILE A 86 -2.46 4.83 -18.98
CA ILE A 86 -2.54 5.29 -20.38
C ILE A 86 -3.23 4.24 -21.28
N SER A 87 -3.06 2.95 -20.99
CA SER A 87 -3.70 1.86 -21.74
C SER A 87 -3.67 0.54 -20.96
N GLY A 88 -4.67 -0.32 -21.14
CA GLY A 88 -4.77 -1.67 -20.54
C GLY A 88 -5.68 -1.76 -19.32
N GLU A 89 -5.71 -2.94 -18.68
CA GLU A 89 -6.41 -3.15 -17.42
C GLU A 89 -5.74 -2.33 -16.30
N THR A 90 -6.54 -1.72 -15.43
CA THR A 90 -6.09 -0.88 -14.33
C THR A 90 -6.25 -1.63 -13.02
N GLY A 91 -5.15 -1.81 -12.29
CA GLY A 91 -5.18 -2.18 -10.89
C GLY A 91 -5.90 -1.16 -10.02
N ARG A 92 -6.33 -1.57 -8.83
CA ARG A 92 -6.98 -0.70 -7.85
C ARG A 92 -6.06 -0.42 -6.66
N LEU A 93 -6.09 0.82 -6.19
CA LEU A 93 -5.48 1.25 -4.95
C LEU A 93 -6.48 1.08 -3.80
N HIS A 94 -6.13 0.28 -2.81
CA HIS A 94 -6.87 0.13 -1.57
C HIS A 94 -6.11 0.74 -0.40
N PHE A 95 -6.84 1.23 0.60
CA PHE A 95 -6.25 1.68 1.86
C PHE A 95 -6.56 0.65 2.94
N LEU A 96 -5.51 0.18 3.60
CA LEU A 96 -5.61 -0.77 4.71
C LEU A 96 -5.85 0.01 5.99
N CYS A 97 -7.06 -0.12 6.53
CA CYS A 97 -7.48 0.50 7.78
C CYS A 97 -8.25 -0.52 8.62
N TYR A 98 -7.56 -1.19 9.53
CA TYR A 98 -8.20 -2.08 10.50
C TYR A 98 -8.30 -1.36 11.84
N ASN A 99 -9.51 -0.98 12.23
CA ASN A 99 -9.78 -0.35 13.53
C ASN A 99 -9.58 -1.33 14.71
N ASP A 100 -9.52 -2.63 14.45
CA ASP A 100 -9.46 -3.73 15.41
C ASP A 100 -8.25 -4.66 15.17
N LEU A 101 -7.15 -4.12 14.65
CA LEU A 101 -5.89 -4.84 14.52
C LEU A 101 -5.45 -5.41 15.88
N LYS A 102 -5.60 -6.72 16.05
CA LYS A 102 -4.94 -7.42 17.13
C LYS A 102 -3.47 -7.54 16.75
N LEU A 103 -2.64 -6.69 17.34
CA LEU A 103 -1.21 -6.97 17.38
C LEU A 103 -1.02 -8.31 18.08
N PHE A 104 -0.06 -9.12 17.61
CA PHE A 104 0.31 -10.32 18.35
C PHE A 104 0.74 -9.91 19.75
N ASP A 105 0.14 -10.49 20.80
CA ASP A 105 0.33 -10.09 22.22
C ASP A 105 1.80 -10.04 22.69
N ALA A 106 2.73 -10.60 21.91
CA ALA A 106 4.17 -10.65 22.19
C ALA A 106 5.02 -9.68 21.33
N LEU A 107 4.44 -8.90 20.43
CA LEU A 107 5.15 -7.95 19.57
C LEU A 107 4.93 -6.51 20.03
N ASP A 108 6.01 -5.73 19.99
CA ASP A 108 5.97 -4.30 20.30
C ASP A 108 5.19 -3.54 19.23
N ASP A 109 4.56 -2.41 19.60
CA ASP A 109 3.75 -1.59 18.70
C ASP A 109 4.61 -0.74 17.75
N SER A 110 5.29 -1.41 16.82
CA SER A 110 6.15 -0.80 15.79
C SER A 110 5.45 -0.75 14.42
N PRO A 111 5.78 0.22 13.55
CA PRO A 111 5.24 0.31 12.20
C PRO A 111 5.41 -0.98 11.38
N ASP A 112 6.59 -1.61 11.47
CA ASP A 112 6.87 -2.88 10.80
C ASP A 112 5.92 -3.99 11.28
N ASN A 113 5.71 -4.10 12.60
CA ASN A 113 4.81 -5.11 13.17
C ASN A 113 3.35 -4.85 12.78
N ARG A 114 2.94 -3.58 12.66
CA ARG A 114 1.60 -3.20 12.17
C ARG A 114 1.41 -3.60 10.72
N ILE A 115 2.36 -3.28 9.84
CA ILE A 115 2.31 -3.66 8.41
C ILE A 115 2.26 -5.20 8.27
N LEU A 116 3.04 -5.93 9.07
CA LEU A 116 3.00 -7.40 9.08
C LEU A 116 1.65 -7.94 9.55
N ALA A 117 1.08 -7.39 10.62
CA ALA A 117 -0.23 -7.80 11.13
C ALA A 117 -1.35 -7.48 10.11
N GLU A 118 -1.31 -6.30 9.48
CA GLU A 118 -2.20 -5.91 8.39
C GLU A 118 -2.11 -6.87 7.20
N THR A 119 -0.89 -7.19 6.77
CA THR A 119 -0.63 -8.11 5.66
C THR A 119 -1.15 -9.52 5.97
N CYS A 120 -0.93 -10.01 7.20
CA CYS A 120 -1.41 -11.32 7.63
C CYS A 120 -2.94 -11.39 7.61
N ARG A 121 -3.62 -10.38 8.17
CA ARG A 121 -5.08 -10.31 8.17
C ARG A 121 -5.64 -10.21 6.76
N LEU A 122 -5.03 -9.40 5.90
CA LEU A 122 -5.44 -9.26 4.51
C LEU A 122 -5.33 -10.59 3.74
N ARG A 123 -4.30 -11.39 4.03
CA ARG A 123 -4.14 -12.74 3.46
C ARG A 123 -5.23 -13.70 3.93
N GLU A 124 -5.74 -13.54 5.15
CA GLU A 124 -6.87 -14.31 5.67
C GLU A 124 -8.21 -13.88 5.05
N GLU A 125 -8.40 -12.56 4.84
CA GLU A 125 -9.61 -11.99 4.21
C GLU A 125 -9.67 -12.23 2.69
N ARG A 126 -8.50 -12.34 2.04
CA ARG A 126 -8.35 -12.52 0.59
C ARG A 126 -7.49 -13.76 0.28
N PRO A 127 -7.96 -14.99 0.59
CA PRO A 127 -7.23 -16.21 0.26
C PRO A 127 -7.18 -16.46 -1.26
N ASP A 128 -8.01 -15.75 -2.03
CA ASP A 128 -8.04 -15.73 -3.49
C ASP A 128 -6.94 -14.87 -4.13
N ALA A 129 -6.30 -13.99 -3.35
CA ALA A 129 -5.25 -13.09 -3.83
C ALA A 129 -3.88 -13.46 -3.25
N SER A 130 -2.83 -13.41 -4.09
CA SER A 130 -1.46 -13.53 -3.61
C SER A 130 -1.01 -12.20 -3.01
N VAL A 131 -1.07 -12.08 -1.69
CA VAL A 131 -0.60 -10.90 -0.94
C VAL A 131 0.93 -10.93 -0.86
N ILE A 132 1.59 -9.94 -1.44
CA ILE A 132 3.06 -9.80 -1.44
C ILE A 132 3.43 -8.56 -0.62
N PRO A 133 3.98 -8.73 0.60
CA PRO A 133 4.55 -7.62 1.34
C PRO A 133 5.82 -7.16 0.64
N ASN A 134 5.86 -5.90 0.22
CA ASN A 134 7.06 -5.32 -0.38
C ASN A 134 8.00 -4.79 0.72
N HIS A 135 8.55 -5.71 1.51
CA HIS A 135 9.60 -5.37 2.46
C HIS A 135 10.93 -5.38 1.70
N GLN A 136 11.61 -4.23 1.62
CA GLN A 136 12.91 -4.11 0.96
C GLN A 136 13.86 -5.21 1.46
N ARG A 137 14.14 -6.21 0.63
CA ARG A 137 15.41 -6.93 0.67
C ARG A 137 16.37 -6.17 -0.24
N TYR A 138 17.19 -5.32 0.37
CA TYR A 138 18.51 -4.95 -0.17
C TYR A 138 19.57 -5.42 0.81
#